data_AF-A0A1U8N0I2-F1
#
_entry.id   AF-A0A1U8N0I2-F1
#
_cell.length_a   1.000
_cell.length_b   1.000
_cell.length_c   1.000
_cell.angle_alpha   90.00
_cell.angle_beta   90.00
_cell.angle_gamma   90.00
#
_symmetry.space_group_name_H-M   'P 1'
#
loop_
_entity.id
_entity.type
_entity.pdbx_description
1 polymer ?
#
loop_
_entity_poly.entity_id
_entity_poly.type
_entity_poly.pdbx_seq_one_letter_code
_entity_poly.pdbx_strand_id
1 'polypeptide(L)'
;MFYGKCGEFGICNSTKRPICSCLKGSKPRNAEEWSRGNWSSGCFRTTPLQCQRDNNNGSGAGQGDDRFLEMKMIKVPAFPDRSSIVNGQCKDQCLKNCSCVAYTYDSGIGCMMWSGDLIDVQESSRGVDLYIRLPASELIKFS
;
A
#
# COMPACT_ATOMS: atom_id res chain seq x y z
N MET A 1 -3.20 -3.84 20.47
CA MET A 1 -3.84 -3.97 19.15
C MET A 1 -3.40 -5.29 18.56
N PHE A 2 -4.29 -6.05 17.94
CA PHE A 2 -3.97 -7.36 17.37
C PHE A 2 -3.29 -7.19 16.01
N TYR A 3 -2.25 -7.98 15.77
CA TYR A 3 -1.57 -8.04 14.47
C TYR A 3 -2.58 -8.35 13.36
N GLY A 4 -2.53 -7.59 12.25
CA GLY A 4 -3.35 -7.88 11.06
C GLY A 4 -4.86 -7.69 11.26
N LYS A 5 -5.30 -6.88 12.24
CA LYS A 5 -6.72 -6.71 12.59
C LYS A 5 -7.63 -6.32 11.41
N CYS A 6 -7.12 -5.54 10.46
CA CYS A 6 -7.86 -5.06 9.30
C CYS A 6 -7.61 -5.88 8.02
N GLY A 7 -6.88 -7.00 8.13
CA GLY A 7 -6.52 -7.84 6.98
C GLY A 7 -5.60 -7.15 5.97
N GLU A 8 -5.43 -7.80 4.82
CA GLU A 8 -4.66 -7.30 3.67
C GLU A 8 -5.25 -5.99 3.12
N PHE A 9 -4.39 -5.05 2.73
CA PHE A 9 -4.76 -3.74 2.20
C PHE A 9 -5.78 -2.95 3.06
N GLY A 10 -5.95 -3.33 4.32
CA GLY A 10 -6.72 -2.60 5.32
C GLY A 10 -5.81 -1.70 6.16
N ILE A 11 -6.32 -0.54 6.55
CA ILE A 11 -5.67 0.38 7.48
C ILE A 11 -6.48 0.49 8.77
N CYS A 12 -5.77 0.41 9.90
CA CYS A 12 -6.35 0.58 11.22
C CYS A 12 -6.21 2.02 11.72
N ASN A 13 -7.29 2.57 12.28
CA ASN A 13 -7.27 3.77 13.10
C ASN A 13 -8.10 3.50 14.37
N SER A 14 -7.44 3.49 15.54
CA SER A 14 -8.08 3.21 16.83
C SER A 14 -9.07 4.28 17.30
N THR A 15 -8.96 5.50 16.78
CA THR A 15 -9.82 6.64 17.17
C THR A 15 -11.07 6.75 16.31
N LYS A 16 -11.11 6.11 15.14
CA LYS A 16 -12.27 6.10 14.23
C LYS A 16 -13.26 4.96 14.55
N ARG A 17 -14.50 5.11 14.06
CA ARG A 17 -15.53 4.07 14.03
C ARG A 17 -16.18 4.08 12.64
N PRO A 18 -16.07 2.99 11.84
CA PRO A 18 -15.33 1.75 12.12
C PRO A 18 -13.81 1.98 12.25
N ILE A 19 -13.11 1.09 12.97
CA ILE A 19 -11.66 1.20 13.19
C ILE A 19 -10.83 0.75 11.99
N CYS A 20 -11.43 0.05 11.03
CA CYS A 20 -10.78 -0.45 9.84
C CYS A 20 -11.44 0.14 8.59
N SER A 21 -10.62 0.57 7.65
CA SER A 21 -11.03 0.98 6.31
C SER A 21 -10.07 0.40 5.27
N CYS A 22 -10.51 0.28 4.02
CA CYS A 22 -9.63 -0.10 2.93
C CYS A 22 -8.69 1.04 2.54
N LEU A 23 -7.47 0.71 2.12
CA LEU A 23 -6.55 1.66 1.50
C LEU A 23 -7.15 2.19 0.18
N LYS A 24 -6.79 3.41 -0.23
CA LYS A 24 -7.28 3.98 -1.49
C LYS A 24 -6.94 3.06 -2.67
N GLY A 25 -7.89 2.85 -3.58
CA GLY A 25 -7.76 1.90 -4.70
C GLY A 25 -8.02 0.43 -4.34
N SER A 26 -8.57 0.16 -3.15
CA SER A 26 -8.99 -1.18 -2.72
C SER A 26 -10.43 -1.19 -2.17
N LYS A 27 -11.04 -2.38 -2.15
CA LYS A 27 -12.41 -2.61 -1.66
C LYS A 27 -12.45 -3.84 -0.74
N PRO A 28 -13.41 -3.93 0.19
CA PRO A 28 -13.55 -5.10 1.04
C PRO A 28 -13.68 -6.38 0.22
N ARG A 29 -12.94 -7.43 0.58
CA ARG A 29 -13.04 -8.73 -0.07
C ARG A 29 -14.40 -9.39 0.20
N ASN A 30 -14.93 -9.19 1.40
CA ASN A 30 -16.28 -9.59 1.78
C ASN A 30 -17.00 -8.39 2.41
N ALA A 31 -17.93 -7.78 1.67
CA ALA A 31 -18.66 -6.60 2.12
C ALA A 31 -19.60 -6.89 3.31
N GLU A 32 -20.19 -8.09 3.36
CA GLU A 32 -21.09 -8.50 4.44
C GLU A 32 -20.32 -8.60 5.77
N GLU A 33 -19.19 -9.31 5.78
CA GLU A 33 -18.29 -9.37 6.93
C GLU A 33 -17.85 -7.97 7.37
N TRP A 34 -17.44 -7.13 6.41
CA TRP A 34 -16.95 -5.78 6.68
C TRP A 34 -17.99 -4.91 7.39
N SER A 35 -19.25 -4.98 6.92
CA SER A 35 -20.38 -4.26 7.50
C SER A 35 -20.73 -4.71 8.92
N ARG A 36 -20.44 -5.98 9.24
CA ARG A 36 -20.66 -6.59 10.57
C ARG A 36 -19.46 -6.41 11.50
N GLY A 37 -18.41 -5.71 11.07
CA GLY A 37 -17.20 -5.49 11.87
C GLY A 37 -16.20 -6.65 11.87
N ASN A 38 -16.36 -7.61 10.95
CA ASN A 38 -15.33 -8.61 10.67
C ASN A 38 -14.48 -8.15 9.47
N TRP A 39 -13.25 -7.72 9.75
CA TRP A 39 -12.33 -7.19 8.73
C TRP A 39 -11.21 -8.19 8.37
N SER A 40 -11.30 -9.43 8.84
CA SER A 40 -10.23 -10.44 8.69
C SER A 40 -9.92 -10.78 7.23
N SER A 41 -10.94 -10.81 6.36
CA SER A 41 -10.79 -11.05 4.92
C SER A 41 -10.04 -9.94 4.17
N GLY A 42 -9.78 -8.81 4.81
CA GLY A 42 -9.09 -7.67 4.23
C GLY A 42 -9.81 -7.04 3.04
N CYS A 43 -9.04 -6.28 2.29
CA CYS A 43 -9.41 -5.61 1.06
C CYS A 43 -8.59 -6.18 -0.09
N PHE A 44 -9.13 -6.07 -1.31
CA PHE A 44 -8.39 -6.36 -2.53
C PHE A 44 -8.26 -5.10 -3.37
N ARG A 45 -7.14 -4.97 -4.08
CA ARG A 45 -6.94 -3.87 -5.04
C ARG A 45 -7.95 -4.00 -6.17
N THR A 46 -8.66 -2.94 -6.50
CA THR A 46 -9.67 -2.97 -7.57
C THR A 46 -9.04 -2.99 -8.95
N THR A 47 -7.84 -2.41 -9.05
CA THR A 47 -7.21 -2.04 -10.30
C THR A 47 -5.74 -2.44 -10.23
N PRO A 48 -5.28 -3.40 -11.06
CA PRO A 48 -3.86 -3.78 -11.13
C PRO A 48 -2.98 -2.60 -11.51
N LEU A 49 -1.71 -2.63 -11.12
CA LEU A 49 -0.74 -1.62 -11.53
C LEU A 49 -0.60 -1.62 -13.06
N GLN A 50 -0.33 -0.46 -13.64
CA GLN A 50 -0.23 -0.33 -15.09
C GLN A 50 0.94 -1.17 -15.62
N CYS A 51 2.10 -1.12 -14.98
CA CYS A 51 3.23 -1.96 -15.40
C CYS A 51 2.91 -3.47 -15.35
N GLN A 52 2.10 -3.92 -14.38
CA GLN A 52 1.69 -5.33 -14.31
C GLN A 52 0.87 -5.74 -15.53
N ARG A 53 0.04 -4.83 -16.08
CA ARG A 53 -0.72 -5.09 -17.31
C ARG A 53 0.17 -5.06 -18.54
N ASP A 54 1.09 -4.11 -18.60
CA ASP A 54 1.97 -3.93 -19.76
C ASP A 54 2.93 -5.12 -19.91
N ASN A 55 3.44 -5.67 -18.80
CA ASN A 55 4.23 -6.91 -18.80
C ASN A 55 3.45 -8.12 -19.33
N ASN A 56 2.15 -8.21 -19.04
CA ASN A 56 1.29 -9.29 -19.54
C ASN A 56 0.94 -9.13 -21.03
N ASN A 57 1.05 -7.92 -21.57
CA ASN A 57 0.68 -7.60 -22.96
C ASN A 57 1.89 -7.53 -23.92
N GLY A 58 3.10 -7.88 -23.48
CA GLY A 58 4.30 -7.91 -24.32
C GLY A 58 4.84 -6.54 -24.73
N SER A 59 4.22 -5.45 -24.26
CA SER A 59 4.77 -4.09 -24.34
C SER A 59 5.89 -3.97 -23.32
N GLY A 60 7.14 -3.97 -23.81
CA GLY A 60 8.34 -3.92 -22.97
C GLY A 60 8.30 -2.81 -21.93
N ALA A 61 8.88 -3.09 -20.76
CA ALA A 61 8.90 -2.31 -19.51
C ALA A 61 8.92 -0.78 -19.68
N GLY A 62 7.76 -0.21 -20.00
CA GLY A 62 7.51 1.21 -19.97
C GLY A 62 7.02 1.56 -18.58
N GLN A 63 7.42 2.72 -18.07
CA GLN A 63 6.83 3.33 -16.89
C GLN A 63 5.33 3.50 -17.13
N GLY A 64 4.55 2.47 -16.80
CA GLY A 64 3.11 2.59 -16.67
C GLY A 64 2.83 3.79 -15.76
N ASP A 65 1.73 4.47 -15.98
CA ASP A 65 1.41 5.75 -15.33
C ASP A 65 1.08 5.58 -13.83
N ASP A 66 1.66 4.58 -13.17
CA ASP A 66 1.62 4.40 -11.75
C ASP A 66 2.27 5.59 -11.03
N ARG A 67 1.69 5.93 -9.90
CA ARG A 67 2.08 7.04 -9.04
C ARG A 67 2.02 6.58 -7.59
N PHE A 68 2.58 7.37 -6.69
CA PHE A 68 2.55 7.07 -5.27
C PHE A 68 1.61 8.02 -4.54
N LEU A 69 0.72 7.45 -3.73
CA LEU A 69 -0.04 8.17 -2.73
C LEU A 69 0.76 8.21 -1.44
N GLU A 70 1.05 9.42 -0.95
CA GLU A 70 1.68 9.63 0.35
C GLU A 70 0.64 9.49 1.47
N MET A 71 0.97 8.69 2.47
CA MET A 71 0.22 8.52 3.70
C MET A 71 1.11 8.85 4.89
N LYS A 72 0.77 9.90 5.63
CA LYS A 72 1.60 10.40 6.72
C LYS A 72 1.37 9.64 8.01
N MET A 73 2.41 9.57 8.85
CA MET A 73 2.29 9.11 10.23
C MET A 73 1.70 7.68 10.31
N ILE A 74 2.31 6.75 9.57
CA ILE A 74 1.87 5.36 9.44
C ILE A 74 2.83 4.44 10.20
N LYS A 75 2.28 3.55 11.02
CA LYS A 75 2.97 2.31 11.37
C LYS A 75 2.94 1.45 10.10
N VAL A 76 4.11 1.33 9.50
CA VAL A 76 4.31 0.69 8.19
C VAL A 76 3.97 -0.81 8.24
N PRO A 77 3.59 -1.41 7.09
CA PRO A 77 3.21 -2.81 7.04
C PRO A 77 4.32 -3.75 7.52
N ALA A 78 3.93 -4.95 7.94
CA ALA A 78 4.87 -5.98 8.34
C ALA A 78 5.71 -6.49 7.15
N PHE A 79 6.85 -7.11 7.46
CA PHE A 79 7.72 -7.82 6.51
C PHE A 79 8.19 -7.00 5.28
N PRO A 80 8.85 -5.85 5.48
CA PRO A 80 9.46 -5.12 4.37
C PRO A 80 10.69 -5.82 3.81
N ASP A 81 10.87 -5.73 2.50
CA ASP A 81 12.16 -5.90 1.83
C ASP A 81 13.03 -4.67 2.17
N ARG A 82 14.14 -4.89 2.87
CA ARG A 82 15.05 -3.81 3.29
C ARG A 82 16.19 -3.64 2.31
N SER A 83 16.56 -2.39 2.05
CA SER A 83 17.70 -2.04 1.21
C SER A 83 18.51 -0.92 1.85
N SER A 84 19.84 -1.02 1.80
CA SER A 84 20.78 -0.04 2.38
C SER A 84 20.93 1.23 1.54
N ILE A 85 19.92 1.54 0.74
CA ILE A 85 19.92 2.56 -0.28
C ILE A 85 19.45 3.92 0.27
N VAL A 86 20.01 5.00 -0.28
CA VAL A 86 19.74 6.38 0.13
C VAL A 86 18.35 6.82 -0.35
N ASN A 87 17.66 7.64 0.45
CA ASN A 87 16.26 8.07 0.34
C ASN A 87 15.70 8.20 -1.10
N GLY A 88 16.36 8.98 -1.96
CA GLY A 88 15.86 9.29 -3.32
C GLY A 88 15.70 8.07 -4.23
N GLN A 89 16.36 6.95 -3.93
CA GLN A 89 16.38 5.77 -4.78
C GLN A 89 15.28 4.75 -4.43
N CYS A 90 14.61 4.84 -3.27
CA CYS A 90 13.51 3.93 -2.90
C CYS A 90 12.36 3.95 -3.91
N LYS A 91 11.95 5.16 -4.29
CA LYS A 91 10.90 5.38 -5.28
C LYS A 91 11.27 4.74 -6.61
N ASP A 92 12.48 4.99 -7.09
CA ASP A 92 12.94 4.49 -8.40
C ASP A 92 13.10 2.97 -8.42
N GLN A 93 13.58 2.38 -7.32
CA GLN A 93 13.64 0.92 -7.20
C GLN A 93 12.26 0.30 -7.19
N CYS A 94 11.34 0.86 -6.41
CA CYS A 94 9.96 0.39 -6.40
C CYS A 94 9.33 0.52 -7.80
N LEU A 95 9.55 1.63 -8.53
CA LEU A 95 9.03 1.79 -9.89
C LEU A 95 9.56 0.73 -10.86
N LYS A 96 10.85 0.37 -10.77
CA LYS A 96 11.49 -0.67 -11.60
C LYS A 96 10.99 -2.08 -11.29
N ASN A 97 10.50 -2.33 -10.08
CA ASN A 97 9.91 -3.61 -9.69
C ASN A 97 8.38 -3.54 -9.81
N CYS A 98 7.79 -4.18 -10.82
CA CYS A 98 6.34 -4.12 -11.04
C CYS A 98 5.51 -4.95 -10.06
N SER A 99 6.15 -5.74 -9.20
CA SER A 99 5.51 -6.34 -8.02
C SER A 99 5.51 -5.39 -6.82
N CYS A 100 6.34 -4.35 -6.81
CA CYS A 100 6.40 -3.39 -5.71
C CYS A 100 5.10 -2.58 -5.63
N VAL A 101 4.43 -2.63 -4.48
CA VAL A 101 3.17 -1.95 -4.21
C VAL A 101 3.29 -0.77 -3.25
N ALA A 102 4.38 -0.67 -2.50
CA ALA A 102 4.63 0.42 -1.57
C ALA A 102 6.11 0.54 -1.22
N TYR A 103 6.51 1.73 -0.78
CA TYR A 103 7.80 1.94 -0.12
C TYR A 103 7.69 2.97 1.01
N THR A 104 8.71 3.02 1.84
CA THR A 104 8.95 4.09 2.81
C THR A 104 10.45 4.31 2.94
N TYR A 105 10.84 5.44 3.49
CA TYR A 105 12.19 5.71 3.94
C TYR A 105 12.15 6.18 5.38
N ASP A 106 12.86 5.47 6.24
CA ASP A 106 13.08 5.85 7.62
C ASP A 106 14.57 6.21 7.79
N SER A 107 14.89 7.31 8.48
CA SER A 107 16.27 7.77 8.61
C SER A 107 17.15 6.86 9.47
N GLY A 108 16.58 6.04 10.35
CA GLY A 108 17.29 5.09 11.19
C GLY A 108 17.38 3.68 10.60
N ILE A 109 16.42 3.29 9.76
CA ILE A 109 16.34 1.94 9.16
C ILE A 109 16.79 1.93 7.69
N GLY A 110 16.54 3.01 6.95
CA GLY A 110 16.76 3.12 5.51
C GLY A 110 15.53 2.76 4.69
N CYS A 111 15.77 2.23 3.49
CA CYS A 111 14.74 1.94 2.51
C CYS A 111 13.98 0.66 2.85
N MET A 112 12.64 0.72 2.82
CA MET A 112 11.76 -0.42 3.00
C MET A 112 10.74 -0.47 1.87
N MET A 113 10.58 -1.63 1.23
CA MET A 113 9.67 -1.85 0.10
C MET A 113 8.80 -3.08 0.34
N TRP A 114 7.65 -3.15 -0.33
CA TRP A 114 6.75 -4.29 -0.26
C TRP A 114 6.35 -4.74 -1.66
N SER A 115 6.51 -6.04 -1.95
CA SER A 115 6.24 -6.65 -3.25
C SER A 115 5.00 -7.57 -3.26
N GLY A 116 3.98 -7.26 -2.46
CA GLY A 116 2.80 -8.10 -2.28
C GLY A 116 1.74 -7.43 -1.40
N ASP A 117 1.01 -8.21 -0.61
CA ASP A 117 -0.08 -7.67 0.20
C ASP A 117 0.44 -6.84 1.37
N LEU A 118 -0.20 -5.68 1.60
CA LEU A 118 0.13 -4.81 2.73
C LEU A 118 -0.68 -5.25 3.95
N ILE A 119 -0.02 -5.73 4.99
CA ILE A 119 -0.68 -6.23 6.22
C ILE A 119 -0.17 -5.44 7.43
N ASP A 120 -1.07 -5.22 8.40
CA ASP A 120 -0.78 -4.57 9.68
C ASP A 120 -0.46 -3.06 9.55
N VAL A 121 -1.05 -2.41 8.53
CA VAL A 121 -0.98 -0.95 8.33
C VAL A 121 -1.86 -0.23 9.35
N GLN A 122 -1.31 0.80 9.99
CA GLN A 122 -2.04 1.55 11.02
C GLN A 122 -1.67 3.05 11.03
N GLU A 123 -2.65 3.93 11.22
CA GLU A 123 -2.41 5.34 11.55
C GLU A 123 -1.80 5.45 12.97
N SER A 124 -0.66 6.15 13.09
CA SER A 124 0.13 6.23 14.33
C SER A 124 0.75 7.60 14.51
N SER A 125 0.63 8.20 15.70
CA SER A 125 1.26 9.49 16.03
C SER A 125 2.79 9.47 16.02
N ARG A 126 3.40 8.29 15.95
CA ARG A 126 4.86 8.08 15.91
C ARG A 126 5.28 7.24 14.70
N GLY A 127 4.49 7.28 13.63
CA GLY A 127 4.77 6.58 12.38
C GLY A 127 5.74 7.33 11.47
N VAL A 128 5.95 6.75 10.28
CA VAL A 128 6.68 7.36 9.16
C VAL A 128 5.76 7.48 7.95
N ASP A 129 6.20 8.21 6.92
CA ASP A 129 5.42 8.36 5.71
C ASP A 129 5.51 7.10 4.84
N LEU A 130 4.35 6.54 4.48
CA LEU A 130 4.22 5.38 3.60
C LEU A 130 3.75 5.83 2.22
N TYR A 131 4.40 5.38 1.17
CA TYR A 131 4.08 5.71 -0.21
C TYR A 131 3.47 4.48 -0.91
N ILE A 132 2.16 4.49 -1.15
CA ILE A 132 1.46 3.38 -1.80
C ILE A 132 1.39 3.59 -3.30
N ARG A 133 1.86 2.62 -4.08
CA ARG A 133 1.83 2.62 -5.54
C ARG A 133 0.41 2.32 -6.04
N LEU A 134 -0.13 3.22 -6.84
CA LEU A 134 -1.46 3.14 -7.46
C LEU A 134 -1.37 3.52 -8.94
N PRO A 135 -2.25 2.98 -9.81
CA PRO A 135 -2.44 3.52 -11.15
C PRO A 135 -2.86 4.99 -11.09
N ALA A 136 -2.37 5.86 -12.00
CA ALA A 136 -2.78 7.27 -12.03
C ALA A 136 -4.31 7.47 -12.04
N SER A 137 -5.05 6.57 -12.71
CA SER A 137 -6.51 6.61 -12.75
C SER A 137 -7.19 6.47 -11.38
N GLU A 138 -6.53 5.84 -10.39
CA GLU A 138 -7.04 5.78 -9.01
C GLU A 138 -6.76 7.07 -8.21
N LEU A 139 -5.79 7.88 -8.64
CA LEU A 139 -5.51 9.17 -8.00
C LEU A 139 -6.46 10.26 -8.50
N ILE A 140 -6.85 10.22 -9.77
CA ILE A 140 -7.67 11.25 -10.46
C ILE A 140 -9.16 11.12 -10.13
N LYS A 141 -9.65 9.97 -9.66
CA LYS A 141 -11.09 9.72 -9.39
C LYS A 141 -11.78 10.66 -8.38
N PHE A 142 -11.08 11.67 -7.83
CA PHE A 142 -11.63 12.64 -6.87
C PHE A 142 -11.04 14.06 -7.02
N SER A 143 -10.94 14.59 -8.25
CA SER A 143 -10.89 16.04 -8.49
C SER A 143 -12.27 16.57 -8.85
#